data_AF-A0A196PDI0-F1
#
_entry.id   AF-A0A196PDI0-F1
#
_cell.length_a   1.000
_cell.length_b   1.000
_cell.length_c   1.000
_cell.angle_alpha   90.00
_cell.angle_beta   90.00
_cell.angle_gamma   90.00
#
_symmetry.space_group_name_H-M   'P 1'
#
loop_
_entity.id
_entity.type
_entity.pdbx_description
1 polymer ?
#
loop_
_entity_poly.entity_id
_entity_poly.type
_entity_poly.pdbx_seq_one_letter_code
_entity_poly.pdbx_strand_id
1 'polypeptide(L)'
;MSFDEALAQQPTWVFLWVNWLFIGAFVLPAVLLIWRASRLTGAVTLSASVLAGLAINWMYGQMGYVKLLGLPHVLFWTPVAIFLVAQARRPDMPVWPRRIIWVVLVTILISLAFDYVDVLRYILGERTPTVMQA
;
A
#
# COMPACT_ATOMS: atom_id res chain seq x y z
N MET A 1 13.82 18.29 2.32
CA MET A 1 12.42 18.13 1.85
C MET A 1 11.74 16.97 2.57
N SER A 2 10.55 17.18 3.12
CA SER A 2 9.74 16.12 3.74
C SER A 2 9.19 15.14 2.69
N PHE A 3 8.70 13.97 3.12
CA PHE A 3 8.09 12.99 2.20
C PHE A 3 6.85 13.56 1.49
N ASP A 4 6.03 14.32 2.22
CA ASP A 4 4.82 14.93 1.68
C ASP A 4 5.14 16.02 0.64
N GLU A 5 6.20 16.81 0.89
CA GLU A 5 6.70 17.78 -0.08
C GLU A 5 7.23 17.10 -1.35
N ALA A 6 7.96 15.98 -1.22
CA ALA A 6 8.45 15.21 -2.37
C ALA A 6 7.31 14.57 -3.17
N LEU A 7 6.27 14.11 -2.48
CA LEU A 7 5.06 13.57 -3.11
C LEU A 7 4.27 14.67 -3.85
N ALA A 8 4.23 15.89 -3.32
CA ALA A 8 3.55 17.03 -3.95
C ALA A 8 4.21 17.46 -5.28
N GLN A 9 5.47 17.09 -5.52
CA GLN A 9 6.16 17.33 -6.79
C GLN A 9 5.85 16.27 -7.86
N GLN A 10 5.14 15.21 -7.51
CA GLN A 10 4.72 14.19 -8.46
C GLN A 10 3.58 14.69 -9.35
N PRO A 11 3.41 14.09 -10.55
CA PRO A 11 2.26 14.40 -11.40
C PRO A 11 0.93 14.26 -10.65
N THR A 12 -0.05 15.11 -10.98
CA THR A 12 -1.36 15.16 -10.29
C THR A 12 -2.05 13.81 -10.18
N TRP A 13 -1.90 12.93 -11.18
CA TRP A 13 -2.50 11.60 -11.14
C TRP A 13 -1.90 10.72 -10.03
N VAL A 14 -0.61 10.86 -9.71
CA VAL A 14 0.05 10.15 -8.60
C VAL A 14 -0.53 10.63 -7.28
N PHE A 15 -0.67 11.95 -7.11
CA PHE A 15 -1.28 12.53 -5.93
C PHE A 15 -2.70 11.99 -5.71
N LEU A 16 -3.54 12.00 -6.76
CA LEU A 16 -4.90 11.43 -6.70
C LEU A 16 -4.88 9.93 -6.35
N TRP A 17 -3.96 9.17 -6.96
CA TRP A 17 -3.80 7.74 -6.68
C TRP A 17 -3.38 7.47 -5.23
N VAL A 18 -2.45 8.24 -4.67
CA VAL A 18 -2.02 8.06 -3.27
C VAL A 18 -3.14 8.40 -2.29
N ASN A 19 -3.97 9.41 -2.58
CA ASN A 19 -5.17 9.69 -1.78
C ASN A 19 -6.19 8.55 -1.87
N TRP A 20 -6.40 7.97 -3.05
CA TRP A 20 -7.22 6.77 -3.20
C TRP A 20 -6.61 5.57 -2.44
N LEU A 21 -5.30 5.40 -2.51
CA LEU A 21 -4.57 4.36 -1.79
C LEU A 21 -4.74 4.51 -0.28
N PHE A 22 -4.75 5.73 0.25
CA PHE A 22 -5.06 5.97 1.66
C PHE A 22 -6.46 5.45 2.03
N ILE A 23 -7.46 5.70 1.20
CA ILE A 23 -8.81 5.16 1.39
C ILE A 23 -8.79 3.63 1.33
N GLY A 24 -8.12 3.05 0.34
CA GLY A 24 -8.07 1.60 0.12
C GLY A 24 -7.25 0.82 1.14
N ALA A 25 -6.15 1.37 1.65
CA ALA A 25 -5.23 0.68 2.55
C ALA A 25 -5.48 1.00 4.03
N PHE A 26 -6.18 2.11 4.35
CA PHE A 26 -6.44 2.52 5.73
C PHE A 26 -7.93 2.65 6.04
N VAL A 27 -8.67 3.49 5.32
CA VAL A 27 -10.07 3.79 5.67
C VAL A 27 -10.96 2.56 5.52
N LEU A 28 -10.91 1.88 4.37
CA LEU A 28 -11.72 0.70 4.10
C LEU A 28 -11.38 -0.48 5.04
N PRO A 29 -10.10 -0.81 5.29
CA PRO A 29 -9.74 -1.78 6.32
C PRO A 29 -10.19 -1.41 7.74
N ALA A 30 -10.20 -0.13 8.11
CA ALA A 30 -10.76 0.32 9.39
C ALA A 30 -12.27 0.07 9.48
N VAL A 31 -13.00 0.29 8.39
CA VAL A 31 -14.45 -0.02 8.32
C VAL A 31 -14.69 -1.53 8.54
N LEU A 32 -13.80 -2.42 8.08
CA LEU A 32 -13.92 -3.86 8.33
C LEU A 32 -13.87 -4.26 9.82
N LEU A 33 -13.41 -3.38 10.72
CA LEU A 33 -13.36 -3.65 12.16
C LEU A 33 -14.75 -3.67 12.83
N ILE A 34 -15.75 -3.07 12.17
CA ILE A 34 -17.13 -2.98 12.65
C ILE A 34 -17.74 -4.39 12.77
N TRP A 35 -17.57 -5.24 11.76
CA TRP A 35 -18.12 -6.59 11.76
C TRP A 35 -17.18 -7.59 12.42
N ARG A 36 -17.73 -8.41 13.33
CA ARG A 36 -16.98 -9.48 14.02
C ARG A 36 -16.32 -10.46 13.03
N ALA A 37 -17.00 -10.78 11.91
CA ALA A 37 -16.51 -11.72 10.90
C ALA A 37 -15.27 -11.22 10.12
N SER A 38 -15.11 -9.90 9.95
CA SER A 38 -14.02 -9.28 9.20
C SER A 38 -13.01 -8.53 10.06
N ARG A 39 -13.20 -8.46 11.39
CA ARG A 39 -12.34 -7.67 12.27
C ARG A 39 -10.87 -8.07 12.21
N LEU A 40 -10.58 -9.37 12.17
CA LEU A 40 -9.21 -9.84 11.98
C LEU A 40 -8.65 -9.40 10.63
N THR A 41 -9.46 -9.44 9.57
CA THR A 41 -9.06 -9.00 8.23
C THR A 41 -8.72 -7.51 8.21
N GLY A 42 -9.57 -6.66 8.78
CA GLY A 42 -9.30 -5.24 8.92
C GLY A 42 -8.03 -4.96 9.72
N ALA A 43 -7.86 -5.64 10.87
CA ALA A 43 -6.71 -5.45 11.75
C ALA A 43 -5.39 -5.85 11.07
N VAL A 44 -5.34 -7.02 10.43
CA VAL A 44 -4.14 -7.49 9.71
C VAL A 44 -3.76 -6.53 8.59
N THR A 45 -4.72 -6.10 7.77
CA THR A 45 -4.46 -5.17 6.67
C THR A 45 -4.00 -3.80 7.16
N LEU A 46 -4.60 -3.27 8.24
CA LEU A 46 -4.17 -2.02 8.85
C LEU A 46 -2.76 -2.11 9.41
N SER A 47 -2.48 -3.14 10.20
CA SER A 47 -1.15 -3.34 10.80
C SER A 47 -0.08 -3.45 9.72
N ALA A 48 -0.31 -4.22 8.67
CA ALA A 48 0.61 -4.33 7.56
C ALA A 48 0.81 -2.99 6.81
N SER A 49 -0.25 -2.22 6.61
CA SER A 49 -0.17 -0.91 5.93
C SER A 49 0.56 0.14 6.78
N VAL A 50 0.36 0.12 8.09
CA VAL A 50 1.12 0.97 9.02
C VAL A 50 2.61 0.58 9.01
N LEU A 51 2.92 -0.71 9.11
CA LEU A 51 4.30 -1.20 9.06
C LEU A 51 4.99 -0.84 7.74
N ALA A 52 4.29 -0.98 6.61
CA ALA A 52 4.79 -0.56 5.30
C ALA A 52 5.09 0.95 5.28
N GLY A 53 4.14 1.78 5.71
CA GLY A 53 4.33 3.24 5.75
C GLY A 53 5.49 3.69 6.64
N LEU A 54 5.64 3.07 7.82
CA LEU A 54 6.76 3.34 8.72
C LEU A 54 8.11 2.95 8.09
N ALA A 55 8.17 1.78 7.45
CA ALA A 55 9.38 1.32 6.76
C ALA A 55 9.73 2.22 5.56
N ILE A 56 8.74 2.70 4.80
CA ILE A 56 8.95 3.67 3.70
C ILE A 56 9.51 4.98 4.23
N ASN A 57 8.92 5.53 5.29
CA ASN A 57 9.39 6.78 5.88
C ASN A 57 10.84 6.64 6.38
N TRP A 58 11.14 5.54 7.07
CA TRP A 58 12.49 5.23 7.51
C TRP A 58 13.48 5.12 6.33
N MET A 59 13.13 4.37 5.27
CA MET A 59 13.97 4.24 4.07
C MET A 59 14.17 5.59 3.36
N TYR A 60 13.11 6.40 3.25
CA TYR A 60 13.18 7.74 2.67
C TYR A 60 14.17 8.63 3.44
N GLY A 61 14.18 8.55 4.77
CA GLY A 61 15.15 9.28 5.60
C GLY A 61 16.61 8.87 5.39
N GLN A 62 16.87 7.67 4.88
CA GLN A 62 18.22 7.16 4.61
C GLN A 62 18.67 7.35 3.17
N MET A 63 17.75 7.23 2.21
CA MET A 63 18.06 7.10 0.78
C MET A 63 17.43 8.18 -0.11
N GLY A 64 16.52 8.97 0.44
CA GLY A 64 15.69 9.92 -0.29
C GLY A 64 14.65 9.28 -1.19
N TYR A 65 14.11 10.05 -2.14
CA TYR A 65 13.01 9.62 -3.01
C TYR A 65 13.51 8.74 -4.17
N VAL A 66 13.77 7.46 -3.86
CA VAL A 66 14.25 6.45 -4.82
C VAL A 66 13.17 5.41 -5.12
N LYS A 67 13.28 4.75 -6.28
CA LYS A 67 12.34 3.68 -6.70
C LYS A 67 12.29 2.49 -5.73
N LEU A 68 13.34 2.26 -4.94
CA LEU A 68 13.36 1.20 -3.92
C LEU A 68 12.34 1.43 -2.79
N LEU A 69 11.77 2.64 -2.65
CA LEU A 69 10.73 2.91 -1.66
C LEU A 69 9.46 2.08 -1.84
N GLY A 70 9.25 1.44 -3.00
CA GLY A 70 8.16 0.46 -3.16
C GLY A 70 8.40 -0.88 -2.45
N LEU A 71 9.64 -1.17 -2.00
CA LEU A 71 10.00 -2.47 -1.42
C LEU A 71 9.18 -2.83 -0.16
N PRO A 72 8.94 -1.93 0.81
CA PRO A 72 8.10 -2.27 1.95
C PRO A 72 6.68 -2.68 1.55
N HIS A 73 6.06 -2.03 0.56
CA HIS A 73 4.77 -2.48 0.06
C HIS A 73 4.86 -3.90 -0.49
N VAL A 74 5.86 -4.20 -1.31
CA VAL A 74 6.07 -5.57 -1.83
C VAL A 74 6.16 -6.59 -0.69
N LEU A 75 6.91 -6.30 0.38
CA LEU A 75 7.11 -7.21 1.49
C LEU A 75 5.85 -7.41 2.35
N PHE A 76 5.14 -6.33 2.68
CA PHE A 76 4.00 -6.38 3.60
C PHE A 76 2.67 -6.65 2.89
N TRP A 77 2.45 -6.08 1.71
CA TRP A 77 1.17 -6.19 1.02
C TRP A 77 1.02 -7.45 0.18
N THR A 78 2.09 -8.07 -0.32
CA THR A 78 1.99 -9.35 -1.03
C THR A 78 1.35 -10.46 -0.18
N PRO A 79 1.81 -10.76 1.06
CA PRO A 79 1.15 -11.74 1.91
C PRO A 79 -0.27 -11.31 2.30
N VAL A 80 -0.52 -10.01 2.50
CA VAL A 80 -1.87 -9.48 2.76
C VAL A 80 -2.79 -9.72 1.57
N ALA A 81 -2.34 -9.51 0.33
CA ALA A 81 -3.16 -9.73 -0.86
C ALA A 81 -3.60 -11.20 -0.96
N ILE A 82 -2.68 -12.14 -0.72
CA ILE A 82 -2.98 -13.59 -0.67
C ILE A 82 -4.01 -13.88 0.44
N PHE A 83 -3.79 -13.31 1.63
CA PHE A 83 -4.72 -13.44 2.75
C PHE A 83 -6.11 -12.86 2.44
N LEU A 84 -6.20 -11.69 1.81
CA LEU A 84 -7.46 -11.06 1.43
C LEU A 84 -8.26 -11.88 0.42
N VAL A 85 -7.59 -12.55 -0.52
CA VAL A 85 -8.25 -13.51 -1.44
C VAL A 85 -8.90 -14.64 -0.65
N ALA A 86 -8.18 -15.23 0.31
CA ALA A 86 -8.72 -16.30 1.15
C ALA A 86 -9.91 -15.80 1.98
N GLN A 87 -9.80 -14.62 2.60
CA GLN A 87 -10.87 -14.03 3.41
C GLN A 87 -12.11 -13.64 2.59
N ALA A 88 -11.93 -13.12 1.38
CA ALA A 88 -13.04 -12.78 0.48
C ALA A 88 -13.85 -14.02 0.06
N ARG A 89 -13.18 -15.16 -0.09
CA ARG A 89 -13.77 -16.43 -0.51
C ARG A 89 -14.43 -17.22 0.62
N ARG A 90 -14.29 -16.78 1.88
CA ARG A 90 -14.93 -17.42 3.02
C ARG A 90 -16.47 -17.43 2.86
N PRO A 91 -17.13 -18.60 3.01
CA PRO A 91 -18.59 -18.70 2.88
C PRO A 91 -19.34 -17.86 3.89
N ASP A 92 -18.83 -17.76 5.12
CA ASP A 92 -19.42 -17.05 6.24
C ASP A 92 -19.17 -15.53 6.22
N MET A 93 -18.43 -15.01 5.22
CA MET A 93 -18.16 -13.58 5.10
C MET A 93 -19.43 -12.81 4.68
N PRO A 94 -19.89 -11.79 5.44
CA PRO A 94 -21.05 -11.01 5.06
C PRO A 94 -20.81 -10.22 3.76
N VAL A 95 -21.88 -9.93 3.02
CA VAL A 95 -21.82 -9.36 1.66
C VAL A 95 -21.05 -8.04 1.60
N TRP A 96 -21.30 -7.12 2.54
CA TRP A 96 -20.64 -5.81 2.56
C TRP A 96 -19.14 -5.88 2.91
N PRO A 97 -18.71 -6.53 4.00
CA PRO A 97 -17.30 -6.83 4.24
C PRO A 97 -16.61 -7.50 3.06
N ARG A 98 -17.25 -8.48 2.41
CA ARG A 98 -16.69 -9.15 1.22
C ARG A 98 -16.43 -8.17 0.07
N ARG A 99 -17.38 -7.27 -0.22
CA ARG A 99 -17.22 -6.24 -1.25
C ARG A 99 -16.07 -5.29 -0.92
N ILE A 100 -15.99 -4.84 0.34
CA ILE A 100 -14.90 -3.97 0.81
C ILE A 100 -13.55 -4.68 0.64
N ILE A 101 -13.44 -5.94 1.07
CA ILE A 101 -12.21 -6.75 0.90
C ILE A 101 -11.77 -6.79 -0.58
N TRP A 102 -12.70 -6.98 -1.52
CA TRP A 102 -12.36 -6.96 -2.95
C TRP A 102 -11.85 -5.61 -3.43
N VAL A 103 -12.45 -4.50 -2.99
CA VAL A 103 -11.98 -3.15 -3.35
C VAL A 103 -10.58 -2.88 -2.78
N VAL A 104 -10.35 -3.25 -1.52
CA VAL A 104 -9.04 -3.16 -0.87
C VAL A 104 -8.00 -3.98 -1.64
N LEU A 105 -8.35 -5.23 -1.98
CA LEU A 105 -7.46 -6.14 -2.71
C LEU A 105 -7.10 -5.58 -4.09
N VAL A 106 -8.07 -5.11 -4.88
CA VAL A 106 -7.79 -4.52 -6.20
C VAL A 106 -6.90 -3.28 -6.07
N THR A 107 -7.17 -2.42 -5.09
CA THR A 107 -6.36 -1.22 -4.85
C THR A 107 -4.91 -1.58 -4.52
N ILE A 108 -4.70 -2.53 -3.60
CA ILE A 108 -3.37 -3.00 -3.22
C ILE A 108 -2.65 -3.69 -4.40
N LEU A 109 -3.36 -4.48 -5.21
CA LEU A 109 -2.77 -5.15 -6.38
C LEU A 109 -2.29 -4.16 -7.44
N ILE A 110 -3.04 -3.08 -7.69
CA ILE A 110 -2.61 -2.03 -8.61
C ILE A 110 -1.35 -1.35 -8.08
N SER A 111 -1.32 -0.99 -6.80
CA SER A 111 -0.12 -0.39 -6.20
C SER A 111 1.08 -1.34 -6.22
N LEU A 112 0.89 -2.61 -5.85
CA LEU A 112 1.92 -3.63 -5.92
C LEU A 112 2.51 -3.77 -7.32
N ALA A 113 1.70 -3.67 -8.37
CA ALA A 113 2.20 -3.71 -9.74
C ALA A 113 3.20 -2.57 -10.01
N PHE A 114 2.90 -1.36 -9.54
CA PHE A 114 3.85 -0.24 -9.61
C PHE A 114 5.09 -0.48 -8.75
N ASP A 115 4.91 -0.93 -7.50
CA ASP A 115 6.00 -1.18 -6.56
C ASP A 115 6.97 -2.25 -7.09
N TYR A 116 6.46 -3.34 -7.68
CA TYR A 116 7.30 -4.37 -8.29
C TYR A 116 8.10 -3.82 -9.47
N VAL A 117 7.49 -3.02 -10.34
CA VAL A 117 8.18 -2.40 -11.48
C VAL A 117 9.30 -1.48 -10.99
N ASP A 118 9.04 -0.67 -9.97
CA ASP A 118 10.01 0.28 -9.44
C ASP A 118 11.16 -0.42 -8.70
N VAL A 119 10.87 -1.45 -7.90
CA VAL A 119 11.89 -2.28 -7.26
C VAL A 119 12.75 -3.00 -8.30
N LEU A 120 12.16 -3.57 -9.35
CA LEU A 120 12.90 -4.22 -10.43
C LEU A 120 13.81 -3.22 -11.16
N ARG A 121 13.29 -2.04 -11.54
CA ARG A 121 14.10 -0.97 -12.16
C ARG A 121 15.26 -0.54 -11.28
N TYR A 122 15.04 -0.39 -9.98
CA TYR A 122 16.09 -0.03 -9.03
C TYR A 122 17.20 -1.10 -8.98
N ILE A 123 16.81 -2.38 -8.89
CA ILE A 123 17.75 -3.52 -8.88
C ILE A 123 18.53 -3.58 -10.20
N LEU A 124 17.87 -3.30 -11.33
CA LEU A 124 18.47 -3.24 -12.67
C LEU A 124 19.37 -2.02 -12.90
N GLY A 125 19.49 -1.11 -11.93
CA GLY A 125 20.49 -0.04 -11.94
C GLY A 125 19.91 1.38 -12.02
N GLU A 126 18.60 1.56 -12.16
CA GLU A 126 17.96 2.88 -12.14
C GLU A 126 17.86 3.42 -10.70
N ARG A 127 19.00 3.80 -10.13
CA ARG A 127 19.12 4.25 -8.73
C ARG A 127 19.01 5.76 -8.55
N THR A 128 18.89 6.51 -9.64
CA THR A 128 18.77 7.97 -9.61
C THR A 128 17.50 8.37 -8.83
N PRO A 129 17.61 9.29 -7.85
CA PRO A 129 16.45 9.84 -7.17
C PRO A 129 15.49 10.48 -8.15
N THR A 130 14.19 10.19 -8.03
CA THR A 130 13.15 10.74 -8.90
C THR A 130 12.82 12.20 -8.54
N VAL A 131 13.22 12.62 -7.34
CA VAL A 131 13.16 14.01 -6.87
C VAL A 131 14.55 14.38 -6.33
N MET A 132 15.14 15.45 -6.84
CA MET A 132 16.38 15.99 -6.29
C MET A 132 16.10 16.57 -4.90
N GLN A 133 16.70 15.99 -3.86
CA GLN A 133 16.75 16.63 -2.54
C GLN A 133 17.73 17.79 -2.64
N ALA A 134 17.21 19.02 -2.70
CA ALA A 134 17.98 20.24 -2.44
C ALA A 134 18.17 20.41 -0.92
#